data_AF-B7B6M7-F1
#
_entry.id   AF-B7B6M7-F1
#
_cell.length_a   1.000
_cell.length_b   1.000
_cell.length_c   1.000
_cell.angle_alpha   90.00
_cell.angle_beta   90.00
_cell.angle_gamma   90.00
#
_symmetry.space_group_name_H-M   'P 1'
#
loop_
_entity.id
_entity.type
_entity.pdbx_description
1 polymer ?
#
loop_
_entity_poly.entity_id
_entity_poly.type
_entity_poly.pdbx_seq_one_letter_code
_entity_poly.pdbx_strand_id
1 'polypeptide(L)'
;MQKVFRVVYMMLICQAFISFSLLAQKKDFVLVEAESFNEKGGWVLDQQFMDQMGSPFLLAHGIGKPVQDASTEVMIPKKGTWHVYARTWNWCSPWKVKEAPGRFKIAVNGAVLDNELGMGTQWDWEYAGSVEIKNKSNSVTLKDLTGFEGRCDAILFTKDKNVVIPNRKEDLSAFRKQLLNIPAKPEDGGHYDLVVVGAGTAGLSAAIKGAREGLKVALINNRPVPGGNNSTEIRVVASGEMNVKPYTALGNVIREIRNVYSKEDQVIEMIQTEKTLSYFPNMHVFAVSKEGKQIKSVTAKHIENGKEIEFFSSLFVDCSGDGNLGYLAGAEYRVGPR
;
A
#
# COMPACT_ATOMS: atom_id res chain seq x y z
N MET A 1 16.04 -20.72 31.81
CA MET A 1 16.57 -19.67 30.91
C MET A 1 15.55 -19.34 29.80
N GLN A 2 14.33 -18.95 30.19
CA GLN A 2 13.21 -18.68 29.26
C GLN A 2 12.33 -17.50 29.71
N LYS A 3 12.82 -16.69 30.67
CA LYS A 3 12.10 -15.55 31.24
C LYS A 3 12.89 -14.23 31.26
N VAL A 4 14.13 -14.23 30.76
CA VAL A 4 14.99 -13.02 30.74
C VAL A 4 15.01 -12.33 29.37
N PHE A 5 14.62 -13.02 28.29
CA PHE A 5 14.59 -12.44 26.93
C PHE A 5 13.33 -11.63 26.60
N ARG A 6 12.31 -11.63 27.47
CA ARG A 6 11.06 -10.86 27.25
C ARG A 6 11.14 -9.40 27.70
N VAL A 7 12.18 -9.03 28.44
CA VAL A 7 12.32 -7.66 29.01
C VAL A 7 13.20 -6.76 28.13
N VAL A 8 14.08 -7.33 27.29
CA VAL A 8 14.94 -6.54 26.39
C VAL A 8 14.25 -6.18 25.07
N TYR A 9 13.21 -6.92 24.66
CA TYR A 9 12.39 -6.57 23.48
C TYR A 9 11.29 -5.53 23.78
N MET A 10 11.04 -5.23 25.06
CA MET A 10 9.99 -4.29 25.49
C MET A 10 10.54 -2.88 25.81
N MET A 11 11.86 -2.68 25.73
CA MET A 11 12.52 -1.38 25.98
C MET A 11 13.06 -0.69 24.72
N LEU A 12 12.92 -1.29 23.53
CA LEU A 12 13.17 -0.63 22.24
C LEU A 12 11.89 -0.13 21.54
N ILE A 13 10.73 -0.26 22.18
CA ILE A 13 9.43 0.21 21.68
C ILE A 13 9.06 1.62 22.20
N CYS A 14 9.82 2.17 23.16
CA CYS A 14 9.54 3.49 23.76
C CYS A 14 10.35 4.68 23.19
N GLN A 15 11.04 4.53 22.05
CA GLN A 15 11.72 5.65 21.39
C GLN A 15 11.43 5.78 19.87
N ALA A 16 10.38 5.13 19.37
CA ALA A 16 9.88 5.30 18.00
C ALA A 16 8.50 5.99 17.92
N PHE A 17 8.10 6.71 18.97
CA PHE A 17 6.94 7.63 18.92
C PHE A 17 7.42 9.05 18.65
N ILE A 18 7.99 9.26 17.46
CA ILE A 18 7.92 10.55 16.79
C ILE A 18 7.14 10.28 15.52
N SER A 19 5.84 10.58 15.63
CA SER A 19 4.92 10.79 14.54
C SER A 19 5.65 11.43 13.37
N PHE A 20 5.73 10.72 12.24
CA PHE A 20 6.13 11.29 10.95
C PHE A 20 5.03 12.24 10.47
N SER A 21 4.89 13.36 11.17
CA SER A 21 4.08 14.51 10.77
C SER A 21 4.92 15.78 10.95
N LEU A 22 6.13 15.77 10.39
CA LEU A 22 6.97 16.96 10.28
C LEU A 22 7.19 17.36 8.81
N LEU A 23 6.34 18.32 8.43
CA LEU A 23 6.59 19.43 7.50
C LEU A 23 6.91 19.14 6.03
N ALA A 24 5.89 19.35 5.19
CA ALA A 24 5.91 20.41 4.17
C ALA A 24 4.47 20.89 3.82
N GLN A 25 3.76 21.50 4.78
CA GLN A 25 2.52 22.19 4.45
C GLN A 25 2.84 23.49 3.70
N LYS A 26 2.47 23.54 2.42
CA LYS A 26 2.12 24.82 1.82
C LYS A 26 1.06 25.43 2.74
N LYS A 27 1.27 26.66 3.23
CA LYS A 27 0.64 27.23 4.44
C LYS A 27 -0.90 27.14 4.54
N ASP A 28 -1.60 26.72 3.49
CA ASP A 28 -3.06 26.66 3.38
C ASP A 28 -3.60 25.29 2.94
N PHE A 29 -2.76 24.25 2.82
CA PHE A 29 -3.16 22.87 2.49
C PHE A 29 -2.62 21.86 3.51
N VAL A 30 -3.44 20.87 3.87
CA VAL A 30 -3.03 19.67 4.61
C VAL A 30 -3.60 18.45 3.92
N LEU A 31 -2.75 17.60 3.36
CA LEU A 31 -3.15 16.32 2.78
C LEU A 31 -2.91 15.20 3.79
N VAL A 32 -3.88 14.30 3.88
CA VAL A 32 -3.82 13.09 4.71
C VAL A 32 -4.17 11.92 3.80
N GLU A 33 -3.22 11.02 3.57
CA GLU A 33 -3.49 9.79 2.83
C GLU A 33 -4.24 8.82 3.76
N ALA A 34 -5.27 8.14 3.25
CA ALA A 34 -6.11 7.31 4.10
C ALA A 34 -5.33 6.07 4.62
N GLU A 35 -4.38 5.55 3.85
CA GLU A 35 -3.50 4.45 4.26
C GLU A 35 -2.70 4.77 5.54
N SER A 36 -2.41 6.06 5.81
CA SER A 36 -1.63 6.51 6.94
C SER A 36 -2.45 6.63 8.23
N PHE A 37 -3.72 6.21 8.23
CA PHE A 37 -4.54 6.20 9.44
C PHE A 37 -3.95 5.24 10.48
N ASN A 38 -3.79 5.74 11.71
CA ASN A 38 -3.24 4.98 12.83
C ASN A 38 -4.18 3.86 13.26
N GLU A 39 -5.46 4.17 13.40
CA GLU A 39 -6.50 3.21 13.76
C GLU A 39 -7.39 3.01 12.54
N LYS A 40 -7.30 1.86 11.89
CA LYS A 40 -8.14 1.56 10.71
C LYS A 40 -9.53 1.06 11.11
N GLY A 41 -9.76 0.74 12.39
CA GLY A 41 -11.05 0.22 12.85
C GLY A 41 -11.42 -1.06 12.10
N GLY A 42 -12.58 -1.06 11.44
CA GLY A 42 -12.98 -2.14 10.53
C GLY A 42 -12.77 -1.82 9.05
N TRP A 43 -12.14 -0.69 8.73
CA TRP A 43 -11.68 -0.40 7.37
C TRP A 43 -10.41 -1.20 7.07
N VAL A 44 -10.30 -1.69 5.84
CA VAL A 44 -9.14 -2.44 5.38
C VAL A 44 -8.38 -1.64 4.34
N LEU A 45 -7.06 -1.79 4.31
CA LEU A 45 -6.20 -1.16 3.31
C LEU A 45 -6.26 -1.98 2.01
N ASP A 46 -6.70 -1.35 0.93
CA ASP A 46 -6.78 -1.96 -0.38
C ASP A 46 -5.83 -1.25 -1.37
N GLN A 47 -5.15 -2.04 -2.18
CA GLN A 47 -4.16 -1.58 -3.16
C GLN A 47 -4.46 -2.06 -4.58
N GLN A 48 -5.61 -2.70 -4.82
CA GLN A 48 -5.93 -3.35 -6.10
C GLN A 48 -5.91 -2.37 -7.28
N PHE A 49 -6.26 -1.11 -7.04
CA PHE A 49 -6.35 -0.07 -8.07
C PHE A 49 -5.28 1.03 -7.93
N MET A 50 -4.22 0.79 -7.15
CA MET A 50 -3.23 1.82 -6.86
C MET A 50 -2.46 2.28 -8.11
N ASP A 51 -2.32 1.41 -9.13
CA ASP A 51 -1.68 1.78 -10.39
C ASP A 51 -2.54 2.75 -11.22
N GLN A 52 -3.86 2.72 -11.08
CA GLN A 52 -4.79 3.64 -11.73
C GLN A 52 -4.95 4.91 -10.89
N MET A 53 -5.02 4.77 -9.56
CA MET A 53 -5.31 5.87 -8.62
C MET A 53 -4.08 6.66 -8.18
N GLY A 54 -2.90 6.04 -8.19
CA GLY A 54 -1.63 6.60 -7.70
C GLY A 54 -1.32 6.30 -6.22
N SER A 55 -2.26 5.68 -5.50
CA SER A 55 -2.23 5.40 -4.05
C SER A 55 -3.17 4.24 -3.68
N PRO A 56 -2.91 3.54 -2.57
CA PRO A 56 -3.90 2.71 -1.88
C PRO A 56 -5.10 3.52 -1.36
N PHE A 57 -6.11 2.84 -0.82
CA PHE A 57 -7.24 3.48 -0.18
C PHE A 57 -7.77 2.62 0.97
N LEU A 58 -8.48 3.24 1.92
CA LEU A 58 -9.26 2.51 2.91
C LEU A 58 -10.61 2.10 2.36
N LEU A 59 -10.97 0.84 2.64
CA LEU A 59 -12.19 0.18 2.19
C LEU A 59 -13.03 -0.32 3.38
N ALA A 60 -14.30 0.10 3.46
CA ALA A 60 -15.25 -0.37 4.47
C ALA A 60 -15.95 -1.66 4.03
N HIS A 61 -15.30 -2.80 4.23
CA HIS A 61 -15.80 -4.12 3.84
C HIS A 61 -16.64 -4.77 4.97
N GLY A 62 -17.79 -4.19 5.27
CA GLY A 62 -18.67 -4.63 6.39
C GLY A 62 -19.78 -5.61 6.02
N ILE A 63 -19.87 -6.04 4.75
CA ILE A 63 -20.93 -6.92 4.22
C ILE A 63 -22.34 -6.40 4.59
N GLY A 64 -22.57 -5.12 4.36
CA GLY A 64 -23.86 -4.44 4.61
C GLY A 64 -24.10 -4.01 6.06
N LYS A 65 -23.11 -4.18 6.96
CA LYS A 65 -23.13 -3.62 8.31
C LYS A 65 -22.01 -2.58 8.46
N PRO A 66 -22.31 -1.35 8.91
CA PRO A 66 -21.28 -0.35 9.12
C PRO A 66 -20.11 -0.87 9.93
N VAL A 67 -18.89 -0.66 9.43
CA VAL A 67 -17.66 -1.08 10.11
C VAL A 67 -17.29 -0.09 11.22
N GLN A 68 -16.42 -0.51 12.14
CA GLN A 68 -15.87 0.40 13.14
C GLN A 68 -15.09 1.54 12.46
N ASP A 69 -15.29 2.75 12.96
CA ASP A 69 -14.64 3.97 12.47
C ASP A 69 -13.11 3.84 12.38
N ALA A 70 -12.53 4.39 11.30
CA ALA A 70 -11.09 4.62 11.19
C ALA A 70 -10.76 6.02 11.72
N SER A 71 -9.63 6.19 12.42
CA SER A 71 -9.22 7.49 12.94
C SER A 71 -7.69 7.72 12.93
N THR A 72 -7.32 8.99 12.90
CA THR A 72 -5.93 9.46 13.04
C THR A 72 -5.90 10.89 13.59
N GLU A 73 -4.73 11.33 14.05
CA GLU A 73 -4.47 12.70 14.47
C GLU A 73 -3.78 13.48 13.36
N VAL A 74 -4.33 14.64 13.01
CA VAL A 74 -3.85 15.48 11.92
C VAL A 74 -3.36 16.82 12.46
N MET A 75 -2.12 17.17 12.10
CA MET A 75 -1.50 18.44 12.46
C MET A 75 -1.91 19.53 11.47
N ILE A 76 -2.75 20.47 11.89
CA ILE A 76 -3.21 21.60 11.08
C ILE A 76 -2.58 22.90 11.64
N PRO A 77 -1.80 23.65 10.84
CA PRO A 77 -0.84 24.62 11.36
C PRO A 77 -1.48 25.95 11.75
N LYS A 78 -2.61 26.29 11.13
CA LYS A 78 -3.32 27.56 11.32
C LYS A 78 -4.69 27.33 11.91
N LYS A 79 -5.06 28.19 12.86
CA LYS A 79 -6.43 28.29 13.38
C LYS A 79 -7.39 28.87 12.34
N GLY A 80 -8.68 28.86 12.63
CA GLY A 80 -9.73 29.41 11.76
C GLY A 80 -10.47 28.32 10.99
N THR A 81 -11.38 28.74 10.11
CA THR A 81 -12.18 27.83 9.29
C THR A 81 -11.33 27.13 8.23
N TRP A 82 -11.53 25.83 8.06
CA TRP A 82 -10.94 24.99 7.01
C TRP A 82 -12.05 24.22 6.29
N HIS A 83 -11.84 23.99 5.00
CA HIS A 83 -12.69 23.21 4.12
C HIS A 83 -12.08 21.82 3.93
N VAL A 84 -12.91 20.79 3.96
CA VAL A 84 -12.49 19.39 3.95
C VAL A 84 -13.06 18.69 2.73
N TYR A 85 -12.20 17.99 2.00
CA TYR A 85 -12.55 17.17 0.85
C TYR A 85 -12.05 15.75 1.07
N ALA A 86 -12.77 14.77 0.56
CA ALA A 86 -12.33 13.39 0.49
C ALA A 86 -12.23 12.95 -0.97
N ARG A 87 -11.16 12.27 -1.34
CA ARG A 87 -11.07 11.60 -2.63
C ARG A 87 -11.71 10.23 -2.53
N THR A 88 -12.78 10.02 -3.29
CA THR A 88 -13.64 8.82 -3.18
C THR A 88 -14.31 8.51 -4.52
N TRP A 89 -15.01 7.36 -4.57
CA TRP A 89 -15.78 6.91 -5.71
C TRP A 89 -16.92 6.00 -5.26
N ASN A 90 -18.13 6.24 -5.77
CA ASN A 90 -19.20 5.24 -5.73
C ASN A 90 -18.87 4.14 -6.74
N TRP A 91 -18.36 3.01 -6.26
CA TRP A 91 -18.04 1.87 -7.12
C TRP A 91 -19.23 1.31 -7.89
N CYS A 92 -20.47 1.49 -7.41
CA CYS A 92 -21.66 1.04 -8.10
C CYS A 92 -22.10 1.97 -9.25
N SER A 93 -21.50 3.15 -9.36
CA SER A 93 -21.87 4.14 -10.38
C SER A 93 -21.80 3.65 -11.84
N PRO A 94 -20.90 2.72 -12.26
CA PRO A 94 -20.91 2.20 -13.63
C PRO A 94 -22.21 1.49 -14.02
N TRP A 95 -22.93 0.92 -13.05
CA TRP A 95 -24.20 0.22 -13.28
C TRP A 95 -25.42 1.14 -13.23
N LYS A 96 -25.25 2.45 -12.99
CA LYS A 96 -26.32 3.46 -12.97
C LYS A 96 -27.51 3.09 -12.06
N VAL A 97 -27.22 2.39 -10.96
CA VAL A 97 -28.22 2.06 -9.94
C VAL A 97 -28.54 3.29 -9.09
N LYS A 98 -29.72 3.30 -8.45
CA LYS A 98 -30.15 4.44 -7.62
C LYS A 98 -29.42 4.48 -6.29
N GLU A 99 -29.01 3.31 -5.79
CA GLU A 99 -28.28 3.15 -4.56
C GLU A 99 -26.82 3.58 -4.74
N ALA A 100 -26.29 4.27 -3.72
CA ALA A 100 -24.87 4.48 -3.57
C ALA A 100 -24.40 3.70 -2.35
N PRO A 101 -24.10 2.40 -2.47
CA PRO A 101 -23.41 1.71 -1.39
C PRO A 101 -22.00 2.27 -1.21
N GLY A 102 -21.48 2.18 0.01
CA GLY A 102 -20.17 2.71 0.35
C GLY A 102 -20.19 4.19 0.75
N ARG A 103 -21.34 4.71 1.18
CA ARG A 103 -21.41 6.07 1.74
C ARG A 103 -20.74 6.11 3.10
N PHE A 104 -20.08 7.23 3.36
CA PHE A 104 -19.43 7.52 4.63
C PHE A 104 -19.47 9.02 4.93
N LYS A 105 -19.12 9.41 6.16
CA LYS A 105 -18.90 10.79 6.57
C LYS A 105 -17.52 10.96 7.19
N ILE A 106 -17.06 12.20 7.20
CA ILE A 106 -15.88 12.60 7.98
C ILE A 106 -16.36 13.29 9.26
N ALA A 107 -15.70 12.98 10.38
CA ALA A 107 -15.78 13.78 11.59
C ALA A 107 -14.41 14.38 11.92
N VAL A 108 -14.41 15.62 12.44
CA VAL A 108 -13.20 16.30 12.90
C VAL A 108 -13.43 16.74 14.34
N ASN A 109 -12.56 16.32 15.26
CA ASN A 109 -12.69 16.52 16.70
C ASN A 109 -14.07 16.06 17.24
N GLY A 110 -14.58 14.94 16.70
CA GLY A 110 -15.89 14.38 17.04
C GLY A 110 -17.09 15.05 16.37
N ALA A 111 -16.94 16.23 15.75
CA ALA A 111 -18.01 16.89 15.01
C ALA A 111 -18.10 16.31 13.59
N VAL A 112 -19.26 15.73 13.25
CA VAL A 112 -19.54 15.16 11.93
C VAL A 112 -19.79 16.28 10.93
N LEU A 113 -19.12 16.23 9.77
CA LEU A 113 -19.29 17.21 8.70
C LEU A 113 -20.59 16.98 7.92
N ASP A 114 -21.05 18.04 7.25
CA ASP A 114 -22.42 18.13 6.71
C ASP A 114 -22.73 17.04 5.68
N ASN A 115 -21.83 16.82 4.72
CA ASN A 115 -22.12 16.04 3.52
C ASN A 115 -21.77 14.55 3.68
N GLU A 116 -22.62 13.69 3.11
CA GLU A 116 -22.28 12.30 2.81
C GLU A 116 -21.33 12.24 1.61
N LEU A 117 -20.39 11.30 1.67
CA LEU A 117 -19.36 11.06 0.67
C LEU A 117 -19.57 9.69 0.02
N GLY A 118 -18.91 9.44 -1.11
CA GLY A 118 -19.00 8.18 -1.85
C GLY A 118 -20.20 8.14 -2.79
N MET A 119 -20.52 9.29 -3.40
CA MET A 119 -21.68 9.47 -4.27
C MET A 119 -21.32 9.66 -5.75
N GLY A 120 -20.08 10.04 -6.03
CA GLY A 120 -19.57 10.42 -7.34
C GLY A 120 -19.40 9.25 -8.31
N THR A 121 -19.42 9.56 -9.60
CA THR A 121 -19.39 8.55 -10.69
C THR A 121 -17.99 8.10 -11.10
N GLN A 122 -16.96 8.72 -10.53
CA GLN A 122 -15.55 8.42 -10.77
C GLN A 122 -14.76 8.72 -9.50
N TRP A 123 -13.50 8.32 -9.46
CA TRP A 123 -12.56 8.82 -8.45
C TRP A 123 -12.42 10.32 -8.57
N ASP A 124 -12.89 11.05 -7.57
CA ASP A 124 -12.80 12.51 -7.53
C ASP A 124 -12.86 13.04 -6.10
N TRP A 125 -12.63 14.34 -5.94
CA TRP A 125 -12.72 15.04 -4.67
C TRP A 125 -14.15 15.47 -4.36
N GLU A 126 -14.74 14.88 -3.32
CA GLU A 126 -16.05 15.24 -2.80
C GLU A 126 -15.91 16.16 -1.57
N TYR A 127 -16.67 17.24 -1.53
CA TYR A 127 -16.63 18.20 -0.42
C TYR A 127 -17.38 17.65 0.80
N ALA A 128 -16.67 17.41 1.89
CA ALA A 128 -17.22 16.86 3.12
C ALA A 128 -17.89 17.94 3.99
N GLY A 129 -17.37 19.16 3.98
CA GLY A 129 -17.86 20.27 4.79
C GLY A 129 -16.75 21.21 5.25
N SER A 130 -17.07 22.07 6.21
CA SER A 130 -16.09 22.97 6.85
C SER A 130 -16.02 22.76 8.35
N VAL A 131 -14.86 23.03 8.93
CA VAL A 131 -14.61 22.91 10.37
C VAL A 131 -13.80 24.09 10.89
N GLU A 132 -14.12 24.54 12.09
CA GLU A 132 -13.35 25.55 12.80
C GLU A 132 -12.18 24.91 13.57
N ILE A 133 -10.94 25.15 13.13
CA ILE A 133 -9.74 24.60 13.75
C ILE A 133 -9.25 25.53 14.85
N LYS A 134 -9.23 25.01 16.09
CA LYS A 134 -8.82 25.76 17.29
C LYS A 134 -7.42 25.37 17.78
N ASN A 135 -7.05 24.11 17.58
CA ASN A 135 -5.81 23.50 18.04
C ASN A 135 -4.98 22.99 16.86
N LYS A 136 -3.68 22.77 17.11
CA LYS A 136 -2.80 22.19 16.08
C LYS A 136 -3.09 20.72 15.80
N SER A 137 -3.26 19.91 16.85
CA SER A 137 -3.68 18.51 16.70
C SER A 137 -5.19 18.44 16.61
N ASN A 138 -5.70 17.67 15.65
CA ASN A 138 -7.12 17.47 15.45
C ASN A 138 -7.38 16.01 15.10
N SER A 139 -8.33 15.38 15.79
CA SER A 139 -8.76 14.02 15.47
C SER A 139 -9.59 14.04 14.20
N VAL A 140 -9.30 13.13 13.27
CA VAL A 140 -10.04 12.94 12.02
C VAL A 140 -10.54 11.50 11.97
N THR A 141 -11.81 11.33 11.63
CA THR A 141 -12.49 10.02 11.66
C THR A 141 -13.28 9.77 10.39
N LEU A 142 -13.13 8.58 9.81
CA LEU A 142 -14.02 8.06 8.76
C LEU A 142 -15.14 7.26 9.42
N LYS A 143 -16.39 7.65 9.14
CA LYS A 143 -17.61 7.04 9.66
C LYS A 143 -18.34 6.35 8.53
N ASP A 144 -18.26 5.02 8.48
CA ASP A 144 -19.01 4.23 7.51
C ASP A 144 -20.51 4.31 7.82
N LEU A 145 -21.33 4.52 6.78
CA LEU A 145 -22.79 4.59 6.90
C LEU A 145 -23.49 3.35 6.36
N THR A 146 -22.80 2.53 5.57
CA THR A 146 -23.45 1.49 4.76
C THR A 146 -22.90 0.09 5.00
N GLY A 147 -21.64 -0.04 5.41
CA GLY A 147 -21.01 -1.36 5.53
C GLY A 147 -20.67 -2.00 4.19
N PHE A 148 -20.74 -1.28 3.08
CA PHE A 148 -20.65 -1.91 1.76
C PHE A 148 -19.72 -1.16 0.81
N GLU A 149 -18.42 -1.38 1.04
CA GLU A 149 -17.33 -0.93 0.19
C GLU A 149 -17.21 0.59 0.11
N GLY A 150 -17.33 1.28 1.25
CA GLY A 150 -16.99 2.70 1.31
C GLY A 150 -15.51 2.89 1.03
N ARG A 151 -15.15 3.86 0.17
CA ARG A 151 -13.78 4.04 -0.31
C ARG A 151 -13.28 5.43 0.04
N CYS A 152 -12.16 5.54 0.73
CA CYS A 152 -11.50 6.82 0.95
C CYS A 152 -10.02 6.68 0.62
N ASP A 153 -9.57 7.45 -0.36
CA ASP A 153 -8.18 7.49 -0.80
C ASP A 153 -7.38 8.53 0.00
N ALA A 154 -7.88 9.77 0.05
CA ALA A 154 -7.21 10.84 0.77
C ALA A 154 -8.20 11.87 1.31
N ILE A 155 -7.79 12.63 2.32
CA ILE A 155 -8.50 13.78 2.88
C ILE A 155 -7.64 15.04 2.67
N LEU A 156 -8.23 16.09 2.09
CA LEU A 156 -7.58 17.39 1.94
C LEU A 156 -8.27 18.43 2.81
N PHE A 157 -7.51 19.08 3.69
CA PHE A 157 -7.90 20.32 4.33
C PHE A 157 -7.33 21.50 3.54
N THR A 158 -8.15 22.51 3.28
CA THR A 158 -7.76 23.75 2.60
C THR A 158 -8.40 24.97 3.26
N LYS A 159 -7.73 26.13 3.21
CA LYS A 159 -8.35 27.42 3.57
C LYS A 159 -9.27 27.98 2.48
N ASP A 160 -9.14 27.51 1.25
CA ASP A 160 -9.90 27.97 0.10
C ASP A 160 -10.98 26.95 -0.30
N LYS A 161 -12.25 27.34 -0.18
CA LYS A 161 -13.42 26.53 -0.57
C LYS A 161 -13.52 26.32 -2.09
N ASN A 162 -12.94 27.21 -2.88
CA ASN A 162 -13.06 27.16 -4.35
C ASN A 162 -11.78 26.63 -4.99
N VAL A 163 -10.93 25.94 -4.21
CA VAL A 163 -9.70 25.36 -4.73
C VAL A 163 -10.00 24.36 -5.84
N VAL A 164 -9.19 24.41 -6.90
CA VAL A 164 -9.14 23.36 -7.92
C VAL A 164 -8.11 22.33 -7.47
N ILE A 165 -8.58 21.14 -7.09
CA ILE A 165 -7.72 20.04 -6.65
C ILE A 165 -7.40 19.16 -7.86
N PRO A 166 -6.13 18.84 -8.14
CA PRO A 166 -5.79 17.99 -9.28
C PRO A 166 -6.36 16.58 -9.10
N ASN A 167 -6.88 16.02 -10.19
CA ASN A 167 -7.39 14.64 -10.22
C ASN A 167 -6.78 13.80 -11.36
N ARG A 168 -6.06 14.44 -12.31
CA ARG A 168 -5.27 13.73 -13.32
C ARG A 168 -4.07 13.07 -12.66
N LYS A 169 -3.77 11.82 -13.02
CA LYS A 169 -2.77 10.97 -12.36
C LYS A 169 -1.40 11.65 -12.18
N GLU A 170 -0.86 12.27 -13.24
CA GLU A 170 0.47 12.91 -13.17
C GLU A 170 0.46 14.14 -12.26
N ASP A 171 -0.57 14.99 -12.37
CA ASP A 171 -0.71 16.20 -11.56
C ASP A 171 -0.97 15.88 -10.08
N LEU A 172 -1.79 14.85 -9.84
CA LEU A 172 -2.08 14.35 -8.49
C LEU A 172 -0.83 13.74 -7.85
N SER A 173 -0.02 12.99 -8.60
CA SER A 173 1.24 12.45 -8.09
C SER A 173 2.21 13.58 -7.69
N ALA A 174 2.38 14.60 -8.53
CA ALA A 174 3.21 15.76 -8.21
C ALA A 174 2.69 16.53 -6.98
N PHE A 175 1.36 16.73 -6.92
CA PHE A 175 0.68 17.39 -5.81
C PHE A 175 0.87 16.65 -4.48
N ARG A 176 0.71 15.33 -4.48
CA ARG A 176 0.96 14.45 -3.33
C ARG A 176 2.40 14.54 -2.86
N LYS A 177 3.36 14.36 -3.78
CA LYS A 177 4.78 14.44 -3.42
C LYS A 177 5.13 15.78 -2.80
N GLN A 178 4.60 16.88 -3.35
CA GLN A 178 4.79 18.21 -2.81
C GLN A 178 4.23 18.36 -1.39
N LEU A 179 2.99 17.94 -1.12
CA LEU A 179 2.33 18.14 0.17
C LEU A 179 2.82 17.18 1.26
N LEU A 180 3.26 15.99 0.87
CA LEU A 180 3.78 14.95 1.78
C LEU A 180 5.30 15.00 1.93
N ASN A 181 5.96 15.97 1.28
CA ASN A 181 7.42 16.09 1.25
C ASN A 181 8.14 14.82 0.77
N ILE A 182 7.51 14.07 -0.15
CA ILE A 182 8.14 12.90 -0.76
C ILE A 182 9.15 13.43 -1.78
N PRO A 183 10.43 13.02 -1.71
CA PRO A 183 11.45 13.46 -2.65
C PRO A 183 11.05 13.23 -4.11
N ALA A 184 11.39 14.18 -4.98
CA ALA A 184 11.12 14.05 -6.42
C ALA A 184 11.89 12.87 -7.04
N LYS A 185 13.11 12.62 -6.54
CA LYS A 185 13.93 11.46 -6.89
C LYS A 185 13.76 10.38 -5.81
N PRO A 186 13.49 9.11 -6.19
CA PRO A 186 13.46 8.00 -5.24
C PRO A 186 14.78 7.86 -4.47
N GLU A 187 14.69 7.33 -3.26
CA GLU A 187 15.88 6.95 -2.49
C GLU A 187 16.62 5.77 -3.14
N ASP A 188 17.93 5.71 -2.96
CA ASP A 188 18.74 4.60 -3.45
C ASP A 188 18.51 3.35 -2.60
N GLY A 189 17.89 2.33 -3.19
CA GLY A 189 17.67 1.01 -2.59
C GLY A 189 18.86 0.08 -2.71
N GLY A 190 19.89 0.46 -3.46
CA GLY A 190 21.13 -0.28 -3.65
C GLY A 190 21.16 -1.13 -4.91
N HIS A 191 22.33 -1.74 -5.12
CA HIS A 191 22.65 -2.60 -6.25
C HIS A 191 22.60 -4.08 -5.85
N TYR A 192 21.97 -4.88 -6.70
CA TYR A 192 21.73 -6.31 -6.53
C TYR A 192 22.09 -7.08 -7.79
N ASP A 193 22.46 -8.35 -7.63
CA ASP A 193 22.66 -9.25 -8.76
C ASP A 193 21.32 -9.72 -9.35
N LEU A 194 20.27 -9.77 -8.51
CA LEU A 194 18.93 -10.18 -8.87
C LEU A 194 17.87 -9.36 -8.10
N VAL A 195 16.90 -8.80 -8.81
CA VAL A 195 15.67 -8.23 -8.21
C VAL A 195 14.49 -9.13 -8.53
N VAL A 196 13.80 -9.62 -7.50
CA VAL A 196 12.59 -10.43 -7.62
C VAL A 196 11.40 -9.60 -7.15
N VAL A 197 10.39 -9.43 -8.02
CA VAL A 197 9.18 -8.65 -7.72
C VAL A 197 8.02 -9.58 -7.44
N GLY A 198 7.55 -9.61 -6.20
CA GLY A 198 6.45 -10.43 -5.68
C GLY A 198 6.96 -11.62 -4.85
N ALA A 199 6.50 -11.75 -3.60
CA ALA A 199 6.88 -12.85 -2.70
C ALA A 199 5.82 -13.96 -2.65
N GLY A 200 5.18 -14.28 -3.78
CA GLY A 200 4.39 -15.50 -3.93
C GLY A 200 5.24 -16.76 -3.97
N THR A 201 4.63 -17.93 -4.15
CA THR A 201 5.35 -19.23 -4.24
C THR A 201 6.50 -19.20 -5.26
N ALA A 202 6.28 -18.60 -6.44
CA ALA A 202 7.29 -18.45 -7.48
C ALA A 202 8.45 -17.54 -7.05
N GLY A 203 8.13 -16.34 -6.54
CA GLY A 203 9.13 -15.35 -6.17
C GLY A 203 9.94 -15.73 -4.93
N LEU A 204 9.31 -16.32 -3.90
CA LEU A 204 10.04 -16.91 -2.77
C LEU A 204 11.03 -17.98 -3.24
N SER A 205 10.59 -18.87 -4.13
CA SER A 205 11.44 -19.92 -4.66
C SER A 205 12.61 -19.36 -5.46
N ALA A 206 12.36 -18.36 -6.32
CA ALA A 206 13.40 -17.70 -7.10
C ALA A 206 14.40 -16.96 -6.22
N ALA A 207 13.93 -16.22 -5.21
CA ALA A 207 14.77 -15.41 -4.34
C ALA A 207 15.66 -16.27 -3.42
N ILE A 208 15.07 -17.26 -2.75
CA ILE A 208 15.81 -18.19 -1.88
C ILE A 208 16.82 -18.99 -2.71
N LYS A 209 16.40 -19.50 -3.87
CA LYS A 209 17.32 -20.24 -4.73
C LYS A 209 18.47 -19.35 -5.23
N GLY A 210 18.18 -18.13 -5.67
CA GLY A 210 19.18 -17.17 -6.13
C GLY A 210 20.21 -16.85 -5.04
N ALA A 211 19.74 -16.61 -3.81
CA ALA A 211 20.62 -16.36 -2.67
C ALA A 211 21.52 -17.56 -2.34
N ARG A 212 20.98 -18.79 -2.36
CA ARG A 212 21.74 -20.03 -2.15
C ARG A 212 22.76 -20.32 -3.24
N GLU A 213 22.57 -19.79 -4.44
CA GLU A 213 23.53 -19.83 -5.55
C GLU A 213 24.53 -18.66 -5.50
N GLY A 214 24.49 -17.84 -4.44
CA GLY A 214 25.47 -16.77 -4.19
C GLY A 214 25.10 -15.40 -4.74
N LEU A 215 23.90 -15.23 -5.32
CA LEU A 215 23.44 -13.92 -5.78
C LEU A 215 23.09 -13.01 -4.59
N LYS A 216 23.40 -11.72 -4.70
CA LYS A 216 22.79 -10.68 -3.86
C LYS A 216 21.40 -10.37 -4.40
N VAL A 217 20.36 -10.73 -3.63
CA VAL A 217 18.97 -10.69 -4.07
C VAL A 217 18.17 -9.62 -3.31
N ALA A 218 17.39 -8.82 -4.04
CA ALA A 218 16.30 -8.03 -3.47
C ALA A 218 14.97 -8.72 -3.77
N LEU A 219 14.21 -9.11 -2.72
CA LEU A 219 12.84 -9.61 -2.84
C LEU A 219 11.87 -8.50 -2.43
N ILE A 220 11.17 -7.93 -3.40
CA ILE A 220 10.26 -6.80 -3.23
C ILE A 220 8.83 -7.33 -3.21
N ASN A 221 8.05 -7.05 -2.17
CA ASN A 221 6.69 -7.55 -2.03
C ASN A 221 5.74 -6.42 -1.63
N ASN A 222 4.62 -6.29 -2.33
CA ASN A 222 3.65 -5.21 -2.07
C ASN A 222 2.72 -5.49 -0.89
N ARG A 223 2.96 -6.54 -0.10
CA ARG A 223 2.16 -6.92 1.07
C ARG A 223 3.04 -7.12 2.30
N PRO A 224 2.48 -7.05 3.52
CA PRO A 224 3.26 -7.23 4.74
C PRO A 224 3.70 -8.69 4.91
N VAL A 225 2.95 -9.65 4.36
CA VAL A 225 3.20 -11.08 4.51
C VAL A 225 3.68 -11.72 3.20
N PRO A 226 4.61 -12.68 3.26
CA PRO A 226 5.00 -13.49 2.11
C PRO A 226 3.95 -14.57 1.79
N GLY A 227 4.08 -15.18 0.61
CA GLY A 227 3.29 -16.34 0.19
C GLY A 227 2.26 -16.08 -0.90
N GLY A 228 1.94 -14.81 -1.20
CA GLY A 228 0.92 -14.46 -2.20
C GLY A 228 -0.43 -15.12 -1.86
N ASN A 229 -1.03 -15.86 -2.80
CA ASN A 229 -2.28 -16.59 -2.50
C ASN A 229 -2.12 -17.67 -1.42
N ASN A 230 -0.91 -18.18 -1.19
CA ASN A 230 -0.59 -19.15 -0.13
C ASN A 230 -0.30 -18.49 1.24
N SER A 231 -0.39 -17.16 1.33
CA SER A 231 -0.19 -16.40 2.57
C SER A 231 -1.32 -16.61 3.58
N THR A 232 -1.12 -16.11 4.80
CA THR A 232 -2.13 -16.06 5.86
C THR A 232 -3.38 -15.24 5.50
N GLU A 233 -3.26 -14.29 4.56
CA GLU A 233 -4.38 -13.45 4.08
C GLU A 233 -5.36 -14.22 3.19
N ILE A 234 -4.85 -15.06 2.27
CA ILE A 234 -5.66 -15.69 1.21
C ILE A 234 -5.83 -17.20 1.38
N ARG A 235 -4.81 -17.89 1.92
CA ARG A 235 -4.86 -19.31 2.33
C ARG A 235 -5.18 -20.33 1.23
N VAL A 236 -4.84 -20.04 -0.02
CA VAL A 236 -4.86 -21.02 -1.10
C VAL A 236 -3.70 -21.99 -0.93
N VAL A 237 -4.02 -23.28 -0.82
CA VAL A 237 -3.03 -24.34 -0.65
C VAL A 237 -2.08 -24.41 -1.85
N ALA A 238 -0.78 -24.51 -1.57
CA ALA A 238 0.21 -24.83 -2.59
C ALA A 238 0.13 -26.34 -2.90
N SER A 239 -0.73 -26.71 -3.85
CA SER A 239 -0.86 -28.06 -4.39
C SER A 239 -0.28 -28.14 -5.81
N GLY A 240 0.20 -29.32 -6.18
CA GLY A 240 0.82 -29.58 -7.47
C GLY A 240 1.87 -30.68 -7.39
N GLU A 241 2.11 -31.36 -8.51
CA GLU A 241 3.20 -32.32 -8.61
C GLU A 241 4.55 -31.60 -8.57
N MET A 242 5.46 -32.10 -7.74
CA MET A 242 6.83 -31.62 -7.59
C MET A 242 7.76 -32.82 -7.70
N ASN A 243 9.02 -32.59 -8.08
CA ASN A 243 10.06 -33.61 -8.11
C ASN A 243 9.72 -34.81 -9.03
N VAL A 244 8.90 -34.59 -10.07
CA VAL A 244 8.51 -35.61 -11.04
C VAL A 244 9.52 -35.75 -12.18
N LYS A 245 9.59 -36.92 -12.83
CA LYS A 245 10.47 -37.13 -13.98
C LYS A 245 10.00 -36.29 -15.18
N PRO A 246 10.93 -35.73 -15.99
CA PRO A 246 12.39 -35.85 -15.88
C PRO A 246 13.04 -34.87 -14.87
N TYR A 247 12.29 -33.91 -14.32
CA TYR A 247 12.81 -32.82 -13.47
C TYR A 247 12.68 -33.11 -11.97
N THR A 248 13.40 -34.11 -11.47
CA THR A 248 13.29 -34.56 -10.07
C THR A 248 13.76 -33.55 -9.02
N ALA A 249 14.45 -32.48 -9.41
CA ALA A 249 14.83 -31.37 -8.52
C ALA A 249 13.82 -30.19 -8.54
N LEU A 250 12.93 -30.13 -9.53
CA LEU A 250 11.97 -29.04 -9.68
C LEU A 250 10.98 -29.06 -8.51
N GLY A 251 10.90 -27.95 -7.78
CA GLY A 251 10.05 -27.82 -6.60
C GLY A 251 10.75 -28.11 -5.26
N ASN A 252 12.08 -28.34 -5.23
CA ASN A 252 12.81 -28.55 -3.98
C ASN A 252 12.67 -27.42 -2.95
N VAL A 253 12.61 -26.16 -3.40
CA VAL A 253 12.40 -25.01 -2.50
C VAL A 253 10.93 -24.89 -2.07
N ILE A 254 9.98 -25.11 -3.00
CA ILE A 254 8.53 -25.11 -2.71
C ILE A 254 8.17 -26.20 -1.69
N ARG A 255 8.62 -27.44 -1.94
CA ARG A 255 9.46 -28.19 -1.01
C ARG A 255 9.43 -27.84 0.47
N GLU A 256 10.44 -27.05 0.82
CA GLU A 256 10.78 -26.59 2.15
C GLU A 256 9.77 -25.55 2.66
N ILE A 257 9.30 -24.64 1.79
CA ILE A 257 8.37 -23.56 2.14
C ILE A 257 6.98 -24.11 2.53
N ARG A 258 6.44 -25.04 1.72
CA ARG A 258 5.07 -25.58 1.84
C ARG A 258 4.00 -24.47 1.93
N ASN A 259 3.02 -24.68 2.80
CA ASN A 259 1.85 -23.84 2.97
C ASN A 259 2.18 -22.69 3.93
N VAL A 260 2.45 -21.50 3.38
CA VAL A 260 2.90 -20.33 4.14
C VAL A 260 1.89 -19.95 5.23
N TYR A 261 0.59 -20.02 4.93
CA TYR A 261 -0.49 -19.68 5.87
C TYR A 261 -0.47 -20.45 7.21
N SER A 262 0.22 -21.58 7.28
CA SER A 262 0.35 -22.41 8.49
C SER A 262 1.70 -22.27 9.20
N LYS A 263 2.66 -21.55 8.59
CA LYS A 263 4.06 -21.52 8.97
C LYS A 263 4.74 -20.19 8.60
N GLU A 264 4.00 -19.09 8.63
CA GLU A 264 4.49 -17.78 8.16
C GLU A 264 5.81 -17.39 8.82
N ASP A 265 5.91 -17.52 10.15
CA ASP A 265 7.13 -17.24 10.91
C ASP A 265 8.34 -18.06 10.43
N GLN A 266 8.15 -19.34 10.10
CA GLN A 266 9.23 -20.21 9.61
C GLN A 266 9.70 -19.77 8.21
N VAL A 267 8.79 -19.27 7.38
CA VAL A 267 9.12 -18.75 6.04
C VAL A 267 9.87 -17.43 6.17
N ILE A 268 9.46 -16.55 7.09
CA ILE A 268 10.19 -15.32 7.40
C ILE A 268 11.60 -15.63 7.92
N GLU A 269 11.73 -16.60 8.85
CA GLU A 269 13.03 -17.05 9.36
C GLU A 269 13.91 -17.64 8.24
N MET A 270 13.32 -18.42 7.33
CA MET A 270 14.00 -18.95 6.16
C MET A 270 14.56 -17.82 5.28
N ILE A 271 13.77 -16.79 4.99
CA ILE A 271 14.21 -15.60 4.25
C ILE A 271 15.37 -14.88 4.98
N GLN A 272 15.23 -14.67 6.28
CA GLN A 272 16.21 -13.94 7.10
C GLN A 272 17.54 -14.69 7.28
N THR A 273 17.53 -16.02 7.18
CA THR A 273 18.73 -16.85 7.29
C THR A 273 19.62 -16.76 6.04
N GLU A 274 19.03 -16.41 4.89
CA GLU A 274 19.77 -16.24 3.64
C GLU A 274 20.54 -14.90 3.64
N LYS A 275 21.86 -14.96 3.92
CA LYS A 275 22.70 -13.77 4.15
C LYS A 275 22.74 -12.75 3.02
N THR A 276 22.50 -13.18 1.79
CA THR A 276 22.54 -12.33 0.58
C THR A 276 21.14 -11.94 0.09
N LEU A 277 20.09 -12.34 0.80
CA LEU A 277 18.70 -12.00 0.48
C LEU A 277 18.21 -10.84 1.34
N SER A 278 17.84 -9.73 0.71
CA SER A 278 17.17 -8.59 1.35
C SER A 278 15.69 -8.64 1.03
N TYR A 279 14.82 -8.62 2.05
CA TYR A 279 13.37 -8.64 1.88
C TYR A 279 12.76 -7.26 2.16
N PHE A 280 11.93 -6.80 1.22
CA PHE A 280 11.26 -5.50 1.23
C PHE A 280 9.73 -5.68 1.19
N PRO A 281 9.07 -5.93 2.33
CA PRO A 281 7.61 -5.99 2.41
C PRO A 281 7.00 -4.60 2.24
N ASN A 282 5.69 -4.55 1.95
CA ASN A 282 4.93 -3.31 1.74
C ASN A 282 5.48 -2.38 0.66
N MET A 283 6.20 -2.89 -0.34
CA MET A 283 6.78 -2.12 -1.44
C MET A 283 6.16 -2.54 -2.78
N HIS A 284 5.44 -1.64 -3.44
CA HIS A 284 4.82 -1.88 -4.75
C HIS A 284 5.65 -1.29 -5.87
N VAL A 285 6.10 -2.15 -6.79
CA VAL A 285 6.82 -1.72 -8.00
C VAL A 285 5.85 -1.08 -8.99
N PHE A 286 6.08 0.18 -9.33
CA PHE A 286 5.18 0.96 -10.19
C PHE A 286 5.89 1.61 -11.39
N ALA A 287 7.22 1.57 -11.43
CA ALA A 287 7.99 2.12 -12.55
C ALA A 287 9.28 1.31 -12.80
N VAL A 288 9.78 1.42 -14.03
CA VAL A 288 11.03 0.82 -14.48
C VAL A 288 11.87 1.86 -15.22
N SER A 289 13.18 1.83 -15.01
CA SER A 289 14.13 2.57 -15.85
C SER A 289 14.78 1.60 -16.84
N LYS A 290 14.90 2.03 -18.10
CA LYS A 290 15.46 1.21 -19.18
C LYS A 290 16.51 1.97 -19.98
N GLU A 291 17.48 1.23 -20.48
CA GLU A 291 18.38 1.65 -21.55
C GLU A 291 18.13 0.74 -22.76
N GLY A 292 17.48 1.29 -23.80
CA GLY A 292 16.99 0.47 -24.91
C GLY A 292 16.02 -0.63 -24.43
N LYS A 293 16.40 -1.89 -24.60
CA LYS A 293 15.63 -3.07 -24.17
C LYS A 293 16.05 -3.61 -22.79
N GLN A 294 17.10 -3.06 -22.18
CA GLN A 294 17.61 -3.55 -20.90
C GLN A 294 17.00 -2.76 -19.74
N ILE A 295 16.40 -3.45 -18.78
CA ILE A 295 15.99 -2.85 -17.51
C ILE A 295 17.25 -2.54 -16.69
N LYS A 296 17.33 -1.34 -16.11
CA LYS A 296 18.45 -0.91 -15.24
C LYS A 296 18.03 -0.86 -13.78
N SER A 297 16.79 -0.46 -13.53
CA SER A 297 16.23 -0.36 -12.18
C SER A 297 14.72 -0.50 -12.20
N VAL A 298 14.18 -0.79 -11.01
CA VAL A 298 12.75 -0.69 -10.71
C VAL A 298 12.56 0.30 -9.58
N THR A 299 11.49 1.09 -9.63
CA THR A 299 11.09 1.97 -8.53
C THR A 299 9.88 1.37 -7.84
N ALA A 300 9.97 1.21 -6.52
CA ALA A 300 8.88 0.78 -5.68
C ALA A 300 8.45 1.87 -4.70
N LYS A 301 7.15 1.90 -4.40
CA LYS A 301 6.54 2.81 -3.42
C LYS A 301 6.06 2.03 -2.21
N HIS A 302 6.35 2.52 -1.01
CA HIS A 302 5.84 1.94 0.21
C HIS A 302 4.33 2.21 0.34
N ILE A 303 3.55 1.14 0.58
CA ILE A 303 2.09 1.19 0.58
C ILE A 303 1.54 2.18 1.62
N GLU A 304 2.10 2.23 2.83
CA GLU A 304 1.50 3.05 3.91
C GLU A 304 2.01 4.49 4.01
N ASN A 305 3.17 4.81 3.44
CA ASN A 305 3.82 6.12 3.67
C ASN A 305 4.28 6.80 2.38
N GLY A 306 4.08 6.18 1.22
CA GLY A 306 4.40 6.76 -0.08
C GLY A 306 5.89 6.90 -0.39
N LYS A 307 6.80 6.46 0.50
CA LYS A 307 8.25 6.53 0.27
C LYS A 307 8.63 5.73 -0.98
N GLU A 308 9.40 6.35 -1.86
CA GLU A 308 9.86 5.73 -3.10
C GLU A 308 11.32 5.31 -3.00
N ILE A 309 11.62 4.09 -3.43
CA ILE A 309 12.97 3.49 -3.43
C ILE A 309 13.23 2.91 -4.81
N GLU A 310 14.42 3.16 -5.35
CA GLU A 310 14.89 2.63 -6.62
C GLU A 310 15.92 1.49 -6.40
N PHE A 311 15.68 0.34 -7.03
CA PHE A 311 16.53 -0.85 -6.90
C PHE A 311 17.22 -1.16 -8.22
N PHE A 312 18.54 -1.29 -8.20
CA PHE A 312 19.36 -1.50 -9.40
C PHE A 312 19.77 -2.95 -9.54
N SER A 313 19.67 -3.49 -10.77
CA SER A 313 20.15 -4.85 -11.07
C SER A 313 20.37 -5.07 -12.56
N SER A 314 21.10 -6.14 -12.90
CA SER A 314 21.20 -6.65 -14.27
C SER A 314 20.16 -7.73 -14.58
N LEU A 315 19.58 -8.36 -13.55
CA LEU A 315 18.60 -9.44 -13.70
C LEU A 315 17.34 -9.11 -12.89
N PHE A 316 16.18 -9.31 -13.53
CA PHE A 316 14.88 -9.06 -12.93
C PHE A 316 13.98 -10.27 -13.15
N VAL A 317 13.23 -10.65 -12.12
CA VAL A 317 12.24 -11.74 -12.17
C VAL A 317 10.88 -11.18 -11.78
N ASP A 318 9.94 -11.24 -12.72
CA ASP A 318 8.55 -10.87 -12.46
C ASP A 318 7.80 -12.06 -11.85
N CYS A 319 7.45 -11.92 -10.57
CA CYS A 319 6.61 -12.84 -9.80
C CYS A 319 5.41 -12.09 -9.18
N SER A 320 4.99 -10.98 -9.81
CA SER A 320 3.94 -10.09 -9.30
C SER A 320 2.51 -10.67 -9.40
N GLY A 321 2.36 -11.86 -9.99
CA GLY A 321 1.08 -12.50 -10.25
C GLY A 321 0.59 -12.21 -11.66
N ASP A 322 0.20 -10.96 -11.93
CA ASP A 322 -0.40 -10.53 -13.21
C ASP A 322 0.63 -10.05 -14.25
N GLY A 323 1.93 -10.17 -13.96
CA GLY A 323 2.99 -9.75 -14.90
C GLY A 323 3.20 -8.23 -14.94
N ASN A 324 3.03 -7.55 -13.80
CA ASN A 324 3.12 -6.10 -13.68
C ASN A 324 4.50 -5.56 -14.10
N LEU A 325 5.60 -6.19 -13.67
CA LEU A 325 6.93 -5.74 -14.06
C LEU A 325 7.18 -5.92 -15.56
N GLY A 326 6.74 -7.05 -16.13
CA GLY A 326 6.80 -7.31 -17.57
C GLY A 326 6.02 -6.26 -18.36
N TYR A 327 4.82 -5.93 -17.93
CA TYR A 327 4.01 -4.86 -18.51
C TYR A 327 4.73 -3.51 -18.46
N LEU A 328 5.24 -3.11 -17.29
CA LEU A 328 5.99 -1.85 -17.13
C LEU A 328 7.26 -1.81 -17.99
N ALA A 329 7.93 -2.96 -18.15
CA ALA A 329 9.10 -3.10 -19.01
C ALA A 329 8.76 -3.02 -20.51
N GLY A 330 7.48 -3.06 -20.89
CA GLY A 330 7.02 -3.08 -22.28
C GLY A 330 7.22 -4.44 -22.94
N ALA A 331 7.18 -5.54 -22.18
CA ALA A 331 7.12 -6.88 -22.72
C ALA A 331 5.78 -7.11 -23.45
N GLU A 332 5.77 -8.01 -24.42
CA GLU A 332 4.52 -8.46 -25.03
C GLU A 332 3.68 -9.21 -24.00
N TYR A 333 2.40 -8.88 -23.92
CA TYR A 333 1.45 -9.49 -22.99
C TYR A 333 0.11 -9.75 -23.68
N ARG A 334 -0.72 -10.58 -23.05
CA ARG A 334 -2.11 -10.83 -23.46
C ARG A 334 -3.02 -10.65 -22.26
N VAL A 335 -4.20 -10.09 -22.50
CA VAL A 335 -5.26 -9.98 -21.50
C VAL A 335 -6.35 -10.96 -21.88
N GLY A 336 -6.66 -11.89 -20.99
CA GLY A 336 -7.79 -12.81 -21.16
C GLY A 336 -9.10 -12.20 -20.62
N PRO A 337 -10.27 -12.60 -21.14
CA PRO A 337 -11.52 -12.38 -20.41
C PRO A 337 -11.45 -13.08 -19.05
N ARG A 338 -11.92 -12.41 -17.99
CA ARG A 338 -12.09 -13.03 -16.67
C ARG A 338 -13.21 -14.05 -16.67
#